data_AF-A0A357N9Y9-F1
#
_entry.id   AF-A0A357N9Y9-F1
#
_cell.length_a   1.000
_cell.length_b   1.000
_cell.length_c   1.000
_cell.angle_alpha   90.00
_cell.angle_beta   90.00
_cell.angle_gamma   90.00
#
_symmetry.space_group_name_H-M   'P 1'
#
loop_
_entity.id
_entity.type
_entity.pdbx_description
1 polymer ?
#
loop_
_entity_poly.entity_id
_entity_poly.type
_entity_poly.pdbx_seq_one_letter_code
_entity_poly.pdbx_strand_id
1 'polypeptide(L)'
;MLFYFWGKRFGRPRPLPAKLSRFAGDYVSSLAHIYRQGRARHLILESIYRGLKQDVARYLGVPPNLSDGELVKICCGQRRIDAPKLQDLLERCTELLHNPGLSEKDLFATARAVAIWQTKNLDLRKGE
;
A
#
# COMPACT_ATOMS: atom_id res chain seq x y z
N MET A 1 31.78 -35.30 -10.12
CA MET A 1 31.19 -35.12 -8.77
C MET A 1 30.16 -34.00 -8.85
N LEU A 2 28.91 -34.28 -8.53
CA LEU A 2 27.78 -33.34 -8.69
C LEU A 2 27.16 -33.16 -7.30
N PHE A 3 27.36 -31.99 -6.68
CA PHE A 3 26.77 -31.66 -5.38
C PHE A 3 25.42 -31.01 -5.58
N TYR A 4 24.35 -31.78 -5.38
CA TYR A 4 22.96 -31.32 -5.39
C TYR A 4 22.65 -30.66 -4.04
N PHE A 5 22.73 -29.33 -3.97
CA PHE A 5 22.33 -28.59 -2.77
C PHE A 5 20.81 -28.42 -2.76
N TRP A 6 20.12 -29.34 -2.09
CA TRP A 6 18.73 -29.13 -1.70
C TRP A 6 18.74 -28.17 -0.49
N GLY A 7 18.75 -26.87 -0.79
CA GLY A 7 18.76 -25.79 0.19
C GLY A 7 17.50 -25.77 1.05
N LYS A 8 17.51 -26.59 2.11
CA LYS A 8 16.60 -26.49 3.26
C LYS A 8 16.72 -25.06 3.80
N ARG A 9 15.68 -24.23 3.61
CA ARG A 9 15.67 -22.82 4.02
C ARG A 9 16.09 -22.71 5.49
N PHE A 10 17.19 -22.00 5.72
CA PHE A 10 17.68 -21.66 7.05
C PHE A 10 16.66 -20.77 7.77
N GLY A 11 15.97 -21.34 8.75
CA GLY A 11 15.30 -20.60 9.82
C GLY A 11 13.94 -20.00 9.50
N ARG A 12 13.09 -19.88 10.54
CA ARG A 12 11.83 -19.12 10.49
C ARG A 12 12.15 -17.66 10.15
N PRO A 13 11.35 -17.00 9.28
CA PRO A 13 11.53 -15.59 8.99
C PRO A 13 11.47 -14.79 10.30
N ARG A 14 12.56 -14.12 10.65
CA ARG A 14 12.54 -13.14 11.75
C ARG A 14 11.81 -11.90 11.25
N PRO A 15 10.78 -11.41 11.95
CA PRO A 15 10.14 -10.17 11.57
C PRO A 15 11.16 -9.03 11.66
N LEU A 16 11.26 -8.25 10.59
CA LEU A 16 11.96 -6.97 10.60
C LEU A 16 11.32 -6.10 11.70
N PRO A 17 12.09 -5.32 12.48
CA PRO A 17 11.51 -4.42 13.48
C PRO A 17 10.48 -3.55 12.76
N ALA A 18 9.24 -3.61 13.25
CA ALA A 18 8.13 -2.86 12.71
C ALA A 18 8.59 -1.41 12.62
N LYS A 19 8.79 -0.92 11.39
CA LYS A 19 9.13 0.47 11.15
C LYS A 19 7.98 1.25 11.77
N LEU A 20 8.26 1.90 12.91
CA LEU A 20 7.30 2.70 13.66
C LEU A 20 6.41 3.44 12.66
N SER A 21 5.11 3.13 12.73
CA SER A 21 4.09 3.82 11.95
C SER A 21 4.27 5.30 12.25
N ARG A 22 4.86 6.02 11.29
CA ARG A 22 5.12 7.45 11.41
C ARG A 22 3.76 8.10 11.59
N PHE A 23 3.57 8.68 12.76
CA PHE A 23 2.37 9.36 13.18
C PHE A 23 1.82 10.25 12.06
N ALA A 24 0.49 10.34 11.99
CA ALA A 24 -0.19 11.27 11.10
C ALA A 24 0.36 12.71 11.18
N GLY A 25 0.91 13.12 12.33
CA GLY A 25 1.57 14.43 12.53
C GLY A 25 2.88 14.60 11.77
N ASP A 26 3.79 13.61 11.79
CA ASP A 26 5.05 13.64 11.02
C ASP A 26 4.81 13.46 9.53
N TYR A 27 3.76 12.72 9.16
CA TYR A 27 3.30 12.59 7.77
C TYR A 27 2.74 13.91 7.24
N VAL A 28 1.89 14.61 8.02
CA VAL A 28 1.33 15.92 7.65
C VAL A 28 2.41 17.00 7.57
N SER A 29 3.39 17.00 8.48
CA SER A 29 4.51 17.97 8.44
C SER A 29 5.48 17.71 7.28
N SER A 30 5.82 16.44 7.03
CA SER A 30 6.64 16.04 5.87
C SER A 30 5.93 16.33 4.55
N LEU A 31 4.63 16.06 4.49
CA LEU A 31 3.82 16.37 3.33
C LEU A 31 3.67 17.88 3.11
N ALA A 32 3.45 18.68 4.15
CA ALA A 32 3.34 20.14 4.04
C ALA A 32 4.59 20.76 3.40
N HIS A 33 5.77 20.21 3.70
CA HIS A 33 7.03 20.66 3.10
C HIS A 33 7.17 20.26 1.62
N ILE A 34 6.54 19.15 1.22
CA ILE A 34 6.55 18.61 -0.15
C ILE A 34 5.45 19.24 -1.02
N TYR A 35 4.28 19.55 -0.46
CA TYR A 35 3.15 20.20 -1.14
C TYR A 35 3.48 21.59 -1.69
N ARG A 36 4.50 22.25 -1.13
CA ARG A 36 4.96 23.59 -1.53
C ARG A 36 5.64 23.62 -2.91
N GLN A 37 6.01 22.47 -3.48
CA GLN A 37 6.53 22.34 -4.84
C GLN A 37 5.55 21.55 -5.70
N GLY A 38 4.81 22.22 -6.59
CA GLY A 38 3.72 21.66 -7.39
C GLY A 38 4.02 20.40 -8.23
N ARG A 39 5.29 19.98 -8.35
CA ARG A 39 5.70 18.72 -9.00
C ARG A 39 5.63 17.48 -8.10
N ALA A 40 5.52 17.66 -6.79
CA ALA A 40 5.62 16.54 -5.86
C ALA A 40 4.30 15.79 -5.62
N ARG A 41 3.16 16.33 -6.06
CA ARG A 41 1.83 15.74 -5.83
C ARG A 41 1.68 14.38 -6.51
N HIS A 42 2.11 14.28 -7.76
CA HIS A 42 2.06 13.02 -8.52
C HIS A 42 3.01 11.97 -7.93
N LEU A 43 4.21 12.37 -7.49
CA LEU A 43 5.14 11.48 -6.79
C LEU A 43 4.58 10.95 -5.46
N ILE A 44 3.89 11.81 -4.69
CA ILE A 44 3.22 11.39 -3.46
C ILE A 44 2.12 10.37 -3.78
N LEU A 45 1.28 10.65 -4.78
CA LEU A 45 0.22 9.73 -5.18
C LEU A 45 0.78 8.38 -5.61
N GLU A 46 1.86 8.36 -6.41
CA GLU A 46 2.55 7.14 -6.82
C GLU A 46 3.08 6.37 -5.60
N SER A 47 3.68 7.07 -4.63
CA SER A 47 4.15 6.47 -3.38
C SER A 47 3.02 5.86 -2.56
N ILE A 48 1.86 6.53 -2.46
CA ILE A 48 0.68 6.02 -1.75
C ILE A 48 0.15 4.77 -2.45
N TYR A 49 -0.01 4.82 -3.78
CA TYR A 49 -0.48 3.70 -4.58
C TYR A 49 0.45 2.48 -4.44
N ARG A 50 1.77 2.68 -4.56
CA ARG A 50 2.77 1.62 -4.37
C ARG A 50 2.75 1.06 -2.95
N GLY A 51 2.62 1.93 -1.94
CA GLY A 51 2.52 1.53 -0.53
C GLY A 51 1.29 0.66 -0.26
N LEU A 52 0.12 1.07 -0.77
CA LEU A 52 -1.13 0.30 -0.65
C LEU A 52 -0.97 -1.10 -1.26
N LYS A 53 -0.43 -1.20 -2.48
CA LYS A 53 -0.16 -2.51 -3.12
C LYS A 53 0.77 -3.38 -2.28
N GLN A 54 1.84 -2.80 -1.74
CA GLN A 54 2.79 -3.52 -0.90
C GLN A 54 2.15 -4.02 0.40
N ASP A 55 1.33 -3.20 1.06
CA ASP A 55 0.68 -3.56 2.31
C ASP A 55 -0.36 -4.68 2.10
N VAL A 56 -1.16 -4.59 1.04
CA VAL A 56 -2.13 -5.64 0.70
C VAL A 56 -1.42 -6.93 0.28
N ALA A 57 -0.38 -6.84 -0.55
CA ALA A 57 0.41 -7.99 -0.95
C ALA A 57 1.07 -8.68 0.27
N ARG A 58 1.61 -7.88 1.20
CA ARG A 58 2.18 -8.40 2.46
C ARG A 58 1.12 -9.07 3.32
N TYR A 59 -0.06 -8.47 3.46
CA TYR A 59 -1.15 -9.03 4.25
C TYR A 59 -1.65 -10.36 3.69
N LEU A 60 -1.72 -10.47 2.37
CA LEU A 60 -2.15 -11.69 1.66
C LEU A 60 -1.02 -12.73 1.50
N GLY A 61 0.23 -12.37 1.80
CA GLY A 61 1.39 -13.25 1.60
C GLY A 61 1.75 -13.49 0.12
N VAL A 62 1.41 -12.55 -0.76
CA VAL A 62 1.59 -12.65 -2.22
C VAL A 62 2.67 -11.67 -2.71
N PRO A 63 3.28 -11.90 -3.88
CA PRO A 63 4.30 -10.99 -4.39
C PRO A 63 3.73 -9.58 -4.69
N PRO A 64 4.46 -8.49 -4.38
CA PRO A 64 3.98 -7.11 -4.57
C PRO A 64 3.91 -6.66 -6.04
N ASN A 65 4.42 -7.47 -6.97
CA ASN A 65 4.44 -7.17 -8.41
C ASN A 65 3.19 -7.66 -9.15
N LEU A 66 2.16 -8.12 -8.43
CA LEU A 66 0.88 -8.51 -9.02
C LEU A 66 0.17 -7.30 -9.64
N SER A 67 -0.56 -7.58 -10.71
CA SER A 67 -1.47 -6.60 -11.30
C SER A 67 -2.62 -6.29 -10.33
N ASP A 68 -3.22 -5.11 -10.48
CA ASP A 68 -4.30 -4.67 -9.61
C ASP A 68 -5.50 -5.63 -9.67
N GLY A 69 -5.82 -6.12 -10.87
CA GLY A 69 -6.88 -7.10 -11.08
C GLY A 69 -6.62 -8.45 -10.43
N GLU A 70 -5.37 -8.93 -10.42
CA GLU A 70 -5.03 -10.18 -9.73
C GLU A 70 -5.12 -10.02 -8.20
N LEU A 71 -4.66 -8.87 -7.70
CA LEU A 71 -4.68 -8.56 -6.28
C LEU A 71 -6.13 -8.43 -5.76
N VAL A 72 -7.02 -7.79 -6.52
CA VAL A 72 -8.46 -7.74 -6.23
C VAL A 72 -9.10 -9.12 -6.28
N LYS A 73 -8.79 -9.96 -7.28
CA LYS A 73 -9.31 -11.34 -7.36
C LYS A 73 -8.95 -12.17 -6.12
N ILE A 74 -7.71 -12.04 -5.64
CA ILE A 74 -7.26 -12.72 -4.42
C ILE A 74 -8.00 -12.17 -3.19
N CYS A 75 -8.21 -10.85 -3.12
CA CYS A 75 -9.03 -10.23 -2.07
C CYS A 75 -10.49 -10.71 -2.08
N CYS A 76 -11.11 -10.91 -3.24
CA CYS A 76 -12.49 -11.42 -3.35
C CYS A 76 -12.66 -12.81 -2.71
N GLY A 77 -11.60 -13.62 -2.66
CA GLY A 77 -11.59 -14.91 -1.97
C GLY A 77 -11.54 -14.79 -0.44
N GLN A 78 -11.26 -13.60 0.11
CA GLN A 78 -11.09 -13.37 1.54
C GLN A 78 -12.28 -12.60 2.12
N ARG A 79 -13.12 -13.29 2.91
CA ARG A 79 -14.36 -12.74 3.49
C ARG A 79 -14.16 -11.52 4.42
N ARG A 80 -12.93 -11.28 4.87
CA ARG A 80 -12.55 -10.19 5.80
C ARG A 80 -12.11 -8.91 5.10
N ILE A 81 -11.86 -8.95 3.79
CA ILE A 81 -11.35 -7.80 3.03
C ILE A 81 -12.48 -7.25 2.14
N ASP A 82 -12.69 -5.95 2.22
CA ASP A 82 -13.59 -5.19 1.34
C ASP A 82 -12.94 -5.00 -0.05
N ALA A 83 -12.99 -6.08 -0.83
CA ALA A 83 -12.43 -6.18 -2.18
C ALA A 83 -13.00 -5.17 -3.20
N PRO A 84 -14.34 -4.92 -3.29
CA PRO A 84 -14.84 -3.92 -4.23
C PRO A 84 -14.30 -2.52 -3.89
N LYS A 85 -14.24 -2.17 -2.61
CA LYS A 85 -13.69 -0.88 -2.18
C LYS A 85 -12.18 -0.75 -2.45
N LEU A 86 -11.44 -1.85 -2.44
CA LEU A 86 -10.03 -1.84 -2.83
C LEU A 86 -9.86 -1.56 -4.32
N GLN A 87 -10.70 -2.20 -5.16
CA GLN A 87 -10.71 -1.97 -6.60
C GLN A 87 -10.96 -0.49 -6.91
N ASP A 88 -12.01 0.10 -6.33
CA ASP A 88 -12.34 1.52 -6.51
C ASP A 88 -11.16 2.45 -6.14
N LEU A 89 -10.43 2.12 -5.08
CA LEU A 89 -9.27 2.92 -4.63
C LEU A 89 -8.08 2.79 -5.59
N LEU A 90 -7.82 1.60 -6.13
CA LEU A 90 -6.74 1.37 -7.09
C LEU A 90 -7.04 2.04 -8.43
N GLU A 91 -8.27 1.92 -8.92
CA GLU A 91 -8.75 2.61 -10.13
C GLU A 91 -8.65 4.12 -9.97
N ARG A 92 -9.16 4.68 -8.86
CA ARG A 92 -9.07 6.11 -8.58
C ARG A 92 -7.63 6.62 -8.50
N CYS A 93 -6.72 5.86 -7.90
CA CYS A 93 -5.30 6.25 -7.89
C CYS A 93 -4.72 6.27 -9.31
N THR A 94 -5.07 5.28 -10.14
CA THR A 94 -4.60 5.16 -11.52
C THR A 94 -5.13 6.30 -12.39
N GLU A 95 -6.41 6.66 -12.26
CA GLU A 95 -7.03 7.80 -12.94
C GLU A 95 -6.35 9.12 -12.55
N LEU A 96 -6.13 9.34 -11.26
CA LEU A 96 -5.49 10.55 -10.74
C LEU A 96 -4.01 10.64 -11.09
N LEU A 97 -3.32 9.51 -11.30
CA LEU A 97 -1.96 9.51 -11.84
C LEU A 97 -1.96 9.98 -13.31
N HIS A 98 -2.84 9.46 -14.15
CA HIS A 98 -2.90 9.89 -15.55
C HIS A 98 -3.38 11.33 -15.74
N ASN A 99 -4.03 11.93 -14.73
CA ASN A 99 -4.50 13.30 -14.80
C ASN A 99 -3.39 14.33 -14.44
N PRO A 100 -2.96 15.19 -15.38
CA PRO A 100 -1.94 16.21 -15.11
C PRO A 100 -2.42 17.34 -14.18
N GLY A 101 -3.75 17.48 -13.97
CA GLY A 101 -4.38 18.53 -13.17
C GLY A 101 -4.66 18.14 -11.72
N LEU A 102 -3.84 17.28 -11.10
CA LEU A 102 -4.08 16.78 -9.74
C LEU A 102 -4.19 17.91 -8.69
N SER A 103 -5.39 18.05 -8.13
CA SER A 103 -5.67 18.99 -7.04
C SER A 103 -5.20 18.43 -5.69
N GLU A 104 -4.79 19.33 -4.79
CA GLU A 104 -4.40 18.99 -3.43
C GLU A 104 -5.55 18.36 -2.64
N LYS A 105 -6.78 18.85 -2.86
CA LYS A 105 -7.99 18.30 -2.26
C LYS A 105 -8.20 16.83 -2.64
N ASP A 106 -7.95 16.49 -3.90
CA ASP A 106 -8.12 15.13 -4.42
C ASP A 106 -7.04 14.18 -3.90
N LEU A 107 -5.79 14.65 -3.83
CA LEU A 107 -4.70 13.89 -3.23
C LEU A 107 -4.97 13.60 -1.75
N PHE A 108 -5.38 14.61 -0.97
CA PHE A 108 -5.70 14.43 0.43
C PHE A 108 -6.92 13.50 0.64
N ALA A 109 -7.97 13.67 -0.18
CA ALA A 109 -9.16 12.81 -0.11
C ALA A 109 -8.82 11.35 -0.39
N THR A 110 -8.00 11.08 -1.42
CA THR A 110 -7.55 9.73 -1.77
C THR A 110 -6.66 9.14 -0.68
N ALA A 111 -5.67 9.90 -0.18
CA ALA A 111 -4.80 9.46 0.92
C ALA A 111 -5.59 9.08 2.18
N ARG A 112 -6.59 9.90 2.54
CA ARG A 112 -7.48 9.63 3.68
C ARG A 112 -8.34 8.38 3.44
N ALA A 113 -8.90 8.21 2.24
CA ALA A 113 -9.71 7.05 1.91
C ALA A 113 -8.91 5.74 2.00
N VAL A 114 -7.67 5.76 1.50
CA VAL A 114 -6.71 4.64 1.65
C VAL A 114 -6.45 4.34 3.12
N ALA A 115 -6.10 5.33 3.93
CA ALA A 115 -5.82 5.13 5.35
C ALA A 115 -7.02 4.55 6.13
N ILE A 116 -8.24 5.03 5.84
CA ILE A 116 -9.47 4.50 6.44
C ILE A 116 -9.68 3.03 6.03
N TRP A 117 -9.49 2.70 4.75
CA TRP A 117 -9.63 1.33 4.27
C TRP A 117 -8.58 0.41 4.89
N GLN A 118 -7.32 0.84 5.00
CA GLN A 118 -6.25 0.07 5.63
C GLN A 118 -6.56 -0.19 7.10
N THR A 119 -7.02 0.81 7.85
CA THR A 119 -7.39 0.66 9.25
C THR A 119 -8.53 -0.35 9.43
N LYS A 120 -9.55 -0.28 8.55
CA LYS A 120 -10.73 -1.18 8.61
C LYS A 120 -10.39 -2.63 8.25
N ASN A 121 -9.54 -2.85 7.25
CA ASN A 121 -9.35 -4.18 6.64
C ASN A 121 -8.05 -4.85 7.08
N LEU A 122 -6.96 -4.09 7.20
CA LEU A 122 -5.63 -4.64 7.48
C LEU A 122 -5.31 -4.69 8.97
N ASP A 123 -6.14 -4.05 9.83
CA ASP A 123 -6.00 -3.92 11.29
C ASP A 123 -4.64 -4.39 11.82
N LEU A 124 -3.61 -3.60 11.51
CA LEU A 124 -2.20 -3.89 11.82
C LEU A 124 -1.93 -3.88 13.34
N ARG A 125 -2.97 -3.84 14.19
CA ARG A 125 -2.88 -3.89 15.65
C ARG A 125 -2.94 -5.29 16.25
N LYS A 126 -3.35 -6.34 15.52
CA LYS A 126 -3.43 -7.69 16.12
C LYS A 126 -2.15 -8.48 15.91
N GLY A 127 -1.11 -8.03 16.60
CA GLY A 127 0.21 -8.66 16.56
C GLY A 127 1.19 -8.14 17.60
N GLU A 128 0.72 -7.54 18.70
CA GLU A 128 1.43 -7.45 19.99
C GLU A 128 0.40 -7.55 21.12
#